data_AF-A0A660Y0F9-F1
#
_entry.id   AF-A0A660Y0F9-F1
#
_cell.length_a   1.000
_cell.length_b   1.000
_cell.length_c   1.000
_cell.angle_alpha   90.00
_cell.angle_beta   90.00
_cell.angle_gamma   90.00
#
_symmetry.space_group_name_H-M   'P 1'
#
loop_
_entity.id
_entity.type
_entity.pdbx_description
1 polymer ?
#
loop_
_entity_poly.entity_id
_entity_poly.type
_entity_poly.pdbx_seq_one_letter_code
_entity_poly.pdbx_strand_id
1 'polypeptide(L)'
;MTKNLELAEIFRHLADLLAYQGENPFKIRAYRRAAGALEGLEEDVEALAAEGRLEEVPGIGKAIAGKIREYLHTRRMRKYEEALRGVPRGVAELLKLPGLGPKTVARMVDMGVADPEALRRALAEGRSVPGLSKGRLEEVKNFLGL
;
A
#
# COMPACT_ATOMS: atom_id res chain seq x y z
N MET A 1 4.56 -14.59 -6.70
CA MET A 1 3.43 -13.81 -6.14
C MET A 1 2.25 -13.97 -7.08
N THR A 2 1.07 -14.34 -6.57
CA THR A 2 -0.17 -14.46 -7.35
C THR A 2 -0.71 -13.08 -7.71
N LYS A 3 -1.62 -12.99 -8.70
CA LYS A 3 -2.26 -11.70 -9.05
C LYS A 3 -3.11 -11.14 -7.91
N ASN A 4 -3.71 -12.03 -7.12
CA ASN A 4 -4.42 -11.69 -5.89
C ASN A 4 -3.53 -10.87 -4.95
N LEU A 5 -2.35 -11.38 -4.62
CA LEU A 5 -1.41 -10.71 -3.72
C LEU A 5 -0.84 -9.42 -4.31
N GLU A 6 -0.52 -9.40 -5.61
CA GLU A 6 -0.03 -8.19 -6.28
C GLU A 6 -1.07 -7.06 -6.26
N LEU A 7 -2.33 -7.35 -6.60
CA LEU A 7 -3.41 -6.38 -6.52
C LEU A 7 -3.70 -5.98 -5.07
N ALA A 8 -3.61 -6.90 -4.13
CA ALA A 8 -3.77 -6.60 -2.71
C ALA A 8 -2.73 -5.58 -2.25
N GLU A 9 -1.46 -5.74 -2.64
CA GLU A 9 -0.40 -4.77 -2.34
C GLU A 9 -0.63 -3.42 -3.00
N ILE A 10 -1.04 -3.40 -4.27
CA ILE A 10 -1.36 -2.14 -4.97
C ILE A 10 -2.50 -1.40 -4.27
N PHE A 11 -3.58 -2.07 -3.90
CA PHE A 11 -4.70 -1.43 -3.20
C PHE A 11 -4.34 -1.00 -1.78
N ARG A 12 -3.50 -1.77 -1.08
CA ARG A 12 -3.00 -1.41 0.25
C ARG A 12 -2.18 -0.14 0.17
N HIS A 13 -1.21 -0.11 -0.75
CA HIS A 13 -0.36 1.05 -0.95
C HIS A 13 -1.14 2.27 -1.48
N LEU A 14 -2.11 2.07 -2.39
CA LEU A 14 -3.03 3.13 -2.80
C LEU A 14 -3.76 3.75 -1.60
N ALA A 15 -4.25 2.92 -0.67
CA ALA A 15 -4.92 3.39 0.53
C ALA A 15 -3.96 4.14 1.47
N ASP A 16 -2.69 3.73 1.55
CA ASP A 16 -1.64 4.43 2.30
C ASP A 16 -1.35 5.82 1.71
N LEU A 17 -1.14 5.90 0.39
CA LEU A 17 -0.89 7.16 -0.31
C LEU A 17 -2.04 8.14 -0.11
N LEU A 18 -3.29 7.70 -0.33
CA LEU A 18 -4.47 8.55 -0.15
C LEU A 18 -4.63 9.00 1.31
N ALA A 19 -4.39 8.11 2.26
CA ALA A 19 -4.44 8.47 3.68
C ALA A 19 -3.37 9.48 4.07
N TYR A 20 -2.15 9.38 3.52
CA TYR A 20 -1.10 10.37 3.70
C TYR A 20 -1.50 11.74 3.14
N GLN A 21 -2.20 11.76 2.00
CA GLN A 21 -2.71 12.98 1.37
C GLN A 21 -3.94 13.58 2.06
N GLY A 22 -4.48 12.95 3.10
CA GLY A 22 -5.70 13.40 3.77
C GLY A 22 -6.97 13.26 2.92
N GLU A 23 -6.97 12.33 1.96
CA GLU A 23 -8.11 12.07 1.07
C GLU A 23 -9.30 11.42 1.80
N ASN A 24 -10.41 11.29 1.09
CA ASN A 24 -11.68 10.86 1.66
C ASN A 24 -11.59 9.50 2.44
N PRO A 25 -11.94 9.46 3.74
CA PRO A 25 -11.86 8.26 4.57
C PRO A 25 -12.69 7.07 4.08
N PHE A 26 -13.82 7.30 3.41
CA PHE A 26 -14.63 6.21 2.84
C PHE A 26 -13.90 5.52 1.69
N LYS A 27 -13.24 6.29 0.81
CA LYS A 27 -12.42 5.73 -0.28
C LYS A 27 -11.25 4.91 0.27
N ILE A 28 -10.54 5.46 1.25
CA ILE A 28 -9.42 4.78 1.92
C ILE A 28 -9.89 3.43 2.50
N ARG A 29 -10.99 3.42 3.26
CA ARG A 29 -11.54 2.18 3.82
C ARG A 29 -11.96 1.18 2.74
N ALA A 30 -12.54 1.64 1.62
CA ALA A 30 -12.91 0.77 0.52
C ALA A 30 -11.69 0.07 -0.10
N TYR A 31 -10.59 0.80 -0.33
CA TYR A 31 -9.36 0.20 -0.86
C TYR A 31 -8.67 -0.75 0.14
N ARG A 32 -8.71 -0.44 1.44
CA ARG A 32 -8.24 -1.38 2.48
C ARG A 32 -9.04 -2.68 2.49
N ARG A 33 -10.37 -2.58 2.38
CA ARG A 33 -11.25 -3.76 2.29
C ARG A 33 -10.95 -4.58 1.03
N ALA A 34 -10.78 -3.92 -0.12
CA ALA A 34 -10.39 -4.59 -1.36
C ALA A 34 -9.06 -5.34 -1.21
N ALA A 35 -8.06 -4.70 -0.61
CA ALA A 35 -6.76 -5.32 -0.37
C ALA A 35 -6.88 -6.58 0.51
N GLY A 36 -7.63 -6.50 1.61
CA GLY A 36 -7.87 -7.66 2.48
C GLY A 36 -8.67 -8.77 1.81
N ALA A 37 -9.68 -8.41 1.01
CA ALA A 37 -10.48 -9.37 0.25
C ALA A 37 -9.62 -10.13 -0.77
N LEU A 38 -8.76 -9.42 -1.50
CA LEU A 38 -7.84 -10.02 -2.47
C LEU A 38 -6.76 -10.89 -1.80
N GLU A 39 -6.24 -10.46 -0.65
CA GLU A 39 -5.25 -11.23 0.11
C GLU A 39 -5.80 -12.57 0.61
N GLY A 40 -7.06 -12.59 1.05
CA GLY A 40 -7.76 -13.80 1.50
C GLY A 40 -8.50 -14.56 0.40
N LEU A 41 -8.35 -14.17 -0.87
CA LEU A 41 -9.07 -14.79 -1.98
C LEU A 41 -8.38 -16.08 -2.41
N GLU A 42 -9.10 -17.21 -2.29
CA GLU A 42 -8.62 -18.54 -2.69
C GLU A 42 -8.66 -18.74 -4.22
N GLU A 43 -9.70 -18.21 -4.88
CA GLU A 43 -9.88 -18.26 -6.34
C GLU A 43 -8.99 -17.22 -7.05
N ASP A 44 -8.52 -17.51 -8.26
CA ASP A 44 -7.73 -16.54 -9.02
C ASP A 44 -8.60 -15.33 -9.43
N VAL A 45 -8.14 -14.13 -9.10
CA VAL A 45 -8.79 -12.87 -9.50
C VAL A 45 -8.89 -12.73 -11.02
N GLU A 46 -7.98 -13.33 -11.79
CA GLU A 46 -8.06 -13.35 -13.26
C GLU A 46 -9.24 -14.17 -13.76
N ALA A 47 -9.50 -15.33 -13.15
CA ALA A 47 -10.65 -16.17 -13.48
C ALA A 47 -11.98 -15.47 -13.15
N LEU A 48 -12.09 -14.92 -11.94
CA LEU A 48 -13.25 -14.13 -11.53
C LEU A 48 -13.50 -12.92 -12.44
N ALA A 49 -12.43 -12.29 -12.94
CA ALA A 49 -12.53 -11.19 -13.90
C ALA A 49 -13.08 -11.65 -15.25
N ALA A 50 -12.59 -12.78 -15.77
CA ALA A 50 -13.05 -13.36 -17.03
C ALA A 50 -14.52 -13.80 -16.96
N GLU A 51 -14.95 -14.32 -15.82
CA GLU A 51 -16.34 -14.76 -15.58
C GLU A 51 -17.29 -13.61 -15.21
N GLY A 52 -16.78 -12.39 -15.03
CA GLY A 52 -17.59 -11.24 -14.64
C GLY A 52 -18.03 -11.23 -13.16
N ARG A 53 -17.43 -12.09 -12.33
CA ARG A 53 -17.81 -12.37 -10.94
C ARG A 53 -17.06 -11.55 -9.89
N LEU A 54 -16.20 -10.61 -10.28
CA LEU A 54 -15.43 -9.77 -9.32
C LEU A 54 -16.31 -9.07 -8.28
N GLU A 55 -17.53 -8.68 -8.64
CA GLU A 55 -18.46 -7.96 -7.75
C GLU A 55 -19.16 -8.89 -6.73
N GLU A 56 -19.02 -10.21 -6.88
CA GLU A 56 -19.49 -11.20 -5.91
C GLU A 56 -18.55 -11.28 -4.69
N VAL A 57 -17.30 -10.85 -4.83
CA VAL A 57 -16.30 -10.88 -3.76
C VAL A 57 -16.62 -9.78 -2.73
N PRO A 58 -16.90 -10.14 -1.45
CA PRO A 58 -17.17 -9.15 -0.41
C PRO A 58 -16.02 -8.14 -0.27
N GLY A 59 -16.36 -6.85 -0.42
CA GLY A 59 -15.37 -5.76 -0.39
C GLY A 59 -14.91 -5.27 -1.77
N ILE A 60 -15.30 -5.93 -2.86
CA ILE A 60 -15.04 -5.51 -4.24
C ILE A 60 -16.34 -5.00 -4.87
N GLY A 61 -16.54 -3.68 -4.86
CA GLY A 61 -17.65 -3.05 -5.59
C GLY A 61 -17.28 -2.64 -7.02
N LYS A 62 -18.25 -2.19 -7.81
CA LYS A 62 -18.10 -1.73 -9.22
C LYS A 62 -16.83 -0.91 -9.50
N ALA A 63 -16.56 0.09 -8.67
CA ALA A 63 -15.42 0.98 -8.86
C ALA A 63 -14.05 0.32 -8.59
N ILE A 64 -14.01 -0.72 -7.75
CA ILE A 64 -12.81 -1.52 -7.46
C ILE A 64 -12.65 -2.59 -8.54
N ALA A 65 -13.73 -3.29 -8.90
CA ALA A 65 -13.75 -4.25 -10.00
C ALA A 65 -13.26 -3.59 -11.31
N GLY A 66 -13.69 -2.37 -11.61
CA GLY A 66 -13.18 -1.61 -12.76
C GLY A 66 -11.66 -1.39 -12.74
N LYS A 67 -11.08 -1.11 -11.58
CA LYS A 67 -9.61 -0.93 -11.41
C LYS A 67 -8.85 -2.24 -11.50
N ILE A 68 -9.44 -3.33 -11.01
CA ILE A 68 -8.88 -4.67 -11.17
C ILE A 68 -8.81 -5.01 -12.66
N ARG A 69 -9.91 -4.85 -13.40
CA ARG A 69 -9.94 -5.10 -14.86
C ARG A 69 -8.94 -4.21 -15.61
N GLU A 70 -8.86 -2.93 -15.27
CA GLU A 70 -7.87 -1.99 -15.83
C GLU A 70 -6.44 -2.52 -15.63
N TYR A 71 -6.12 -2.94 -14.41
CA TYR A 71 -4.80 -3.47 -14.07
C TYR A 71 -4.49 -4.79 -14.77
N LEU A 72 -5.43 -5.73 -14.82
CA LEU A 72 -5.24 -7.01 -15.50
C LEU A 72 -5.00 -6.82 -17.01
N HIS A 73 -5.68 -5.85 -17.63
CA HIS A 73 -5.52 -5.56 -19.05
C HIS A 73 -4.26 -4.77 -19.40
N THR A 74 -3.91 -3.77 -18.58
CA THR A 74 -2.88 -2.76 -18.94
C THR A 74 -1.62 -2.84 -18.09
N ARG A 75 -1.64 -3.62 -17.00
CA ARG A 75 -0.62 -3.61 -15.93
C ARG A 75 -0.44 -2.25 -15.25
N ARG A 76 -1.43 -1.36 -15.41
CA ARG A 76 -1.44 -0.01 -14.87
C ARG A 76 -2.78 0.24 -14.18
N MET A 77 -2.78 1.10 -13.17
CA MET A 77 -3.99 1.55 -12.50
C MET A 77 -3.93 3.06 -12.38
N ARG A 78 -4.74 3.76 -13.17
CA ARG A 78 -4.69 5.22 -13.26
C ARG A 78 -4.81 5.90 -11.90
N LYS A 79 -5.71 5.43 -11.03
CA LYS A 79 -5.88 6.02 -9.69
C LYS A 79 -4.64 5.84 -8.81
N TYR A 80 -3.90 4.75 -8.99
CA TYR A 80 -2.64 4.52 -8.28
C TYR A 80 -1.54 5.47 -8.75
N GLU A 81 -1.42 5.68 -10.06
CA GLU A 81 -0.47 6.64 -10.63
C GLU A 81 -0.81 8.09 -10.25
N GLU A 82 -2.09 8.44 -10.20
CA GLU A 82 -2.55 9.73 -9.69
C GLU A 82 -2.17 9.94 -8.22
N ALA A 83 -2.35 8.92 -7.38
CA ALA A 83 -1.96 9.00 -5.97
C ALA A 83 -0.44 9.16 -5.81
N LEU A 84 0.35 8.39 -6.57
CA LEU A 84 1.81 8.50 -6.57
C LEU A 84 2.31 9.90 -6.95
N ARG A 85 1.68 10.56 -7.92
CA ARG A 85 2.10 11.92 -8.34
C ARG A 85 1.89 12.98 -7.25
N GLY A 86 0.97 12.75 -6.32
CA GLY A 86 0.71 13.70 -5.24
C GLY A 86 1.45 13.37 -3.94
N VAL A 87 2.42 12.45 -3.96
CA VAL A 87 3.25 12.08 -2.79
C VAL A 87 4.72 12.08 -3.21
N PRO A 88 5.65 12.68 -2.45
CA PRO A 88 7.08 12.61 -2.76
C PRO A 88 7.55 11.16 -2.89
N ARG A 89 8.44 10.89 -3.86
CA ARG A 89 8.89 9.52 -4.17
C ARG A 89 9.41 8.76 -2.93
N GLY A 90 10.26 9.39 -2.13
CA GLY A 90 10.80 8.77 -0.90
C GLY A 90 9.70 8.41 0.11
N VAL A 91 8.70 9.27 0.27
CA VAL A 91 7.54 9.03 1.14
C VAL A 91 6.70 7.87 0.62
N ALA A 92 6.45 7.81 -0.69
CA ALA A 92 5.76 6.70 -1.32
C ALA A 92 6.55 5.38 -1.15
N GLU A 93 7.88 5.41 -1.19
CA GLU A 93 8.70 4.22 -0.92
C GLU A 93 8.66 3.80 0.55
N LEU A 94 8.67 4.74 1.49
CA LEU A 94 8.49 4.45 2.92
C LEU A 94 7.13 3.79 3.20
N LEU A 95 6.05 4.25 2.54
CA LEU A 95 4.71 3.67 2.70
C LEU A 95 4.56 2.26 2.13
N LYS A 96 5.51 1.78 1.34
CA LYS A 96 5.56 0.36 0.92
C LYS A 96 6.22 -0.54 1.96
N LEU A 97 6.96 0.01 2.91
CA LEU A 97 7.67 -0.79 3.89
C LEU A 97 6.68 -1.40 4.89
N PRO A 98 6.82 -2.70 5.21
CA PRO A 98 5.96 -3.35 6.18
C PRO A 98 6.02 -2.62 7.52
N GLY A 99 4.85 -2.45 8.14
CA GLY A 99 4.73 -1.76 9.43
C GLY A 99 4.79 -0.23 9.38
N LEU A 100 5.04 0.39 8.22
CA LEU A 100 5.04 1.85 8.05
C LEU A 100 3.73 2.37 7.48
N GLY A 101 2.82 2.78 8.37
CA GLY A 101 1.58 3.44 7.99
C GLY A 101 1.71 4.97 7.81
N PRO A 102 0.67 5.64 7.29
CA PRO A 102 0.71 7.05 6.89
C PRO A 102 1.05 8.01 8.02
N LYS A 103 0.52 7.74 9.23
CA LYS A 103 0.81 8.54 10.43
C LYS A 103 2.26 8.39 10.89
N THR A 104 2.82 7.20 10.75
CA THR A 104 4.22 6.93 11.11
C THR A 104 5.15 7.64 10.12
N VAL A 105 4.89 7.48 8.83
CA VAL A 105 5.68 8.14 7.78
C VAL A 105 5.58 9.66 7.86
N ALA A 106 4.41 10.24 8.18
CA ALA A 106 4.30 11.68 8.41
C ALA A 106 5.24 12.16 9.53
N ARG A 107 5.26 11.46 10.67
CA ARG A 107 6.18 11.79 11.78
C ARG A 107 7.65 11.60 11.41
N MET A 108 7.97 10.59 10.60
CA MET A 108 9.33 10.40 10.07
C MET A 108 9.76 11.61 9.24
N VAL A 109 8.89 12.09 8.36
CA VAL A 109 9.15 13.26 7.51
C VAL A 109 9.37 14.51 8.37
N ASP A 110 8.56 14.73 9.41
CA ASP A 110 8.73 15.85 10.36
C ASP A 110 10.11 15.82 11.07
N MET A 111 10.74 14.65 11.16
CA MET A 111 12.06 14.43 11.73
C MET A 111 13.19 14.40 10.69
N GLY A 112 12.90 14.71 9.43
CA GLY A 112 13.87 14.70 8.33
C GLY A 112 14.15 13.31 7.73
N VAL A 113 13.33 12.31 8.05
CA VAL A 113 13.39 10.96 7.46
C VAL A 113 12.32 10.86 6.38
N ALA A 114 12.67 11.27 5.16
CA ALA A 114 11.72 11.39 4.05
C ALA A 114 11.85 10.31 2.96
N ASP A 115 12.78 9.37 3.12
CA ASP A 115 13.01 8.27 2.19
C ASP A 115 13.65 7.05 2.91
N PRO A 116 13.68 5.86 2.28
CA PRO A 116 14.24 4.64 2.88
C PRO A 116 15.72 4.74 3.26
N GLU A 117 16.49 5.56 2.56
CA GLU A 117 17.94 5.71 2.75
C GLU A 117 18.23 6.61 3.96
N ALA A 118 17.44 7.67 4.15
CA ALA A 118 17.41 8.45 5.38
C ALA A 118 16.96 7.61 6.58
N LEU A 119 16.00 6.69 6.40
CA LEU A 119 15.59 5.75 7.45
C LEU A 119 16.73 4.80 7.80
N ARG A 120 17.41 4.23 6.80
CA ARG A 120 18.57 3.35 6.99
C ARG A 120 19.65 4.03 7.82
N ARG A 121 20.01 5.28 7.49
CA ARG A 121 20.97 6.08 8.27
C ARG A 121 20.50 6.34 9.69
N ALA A 122 19.24 6.74 9.87
CA ALA A 122 18.69 7.02 11.19
C ALA A 122 18.76 5.78 12.11
N LEU A 123 18.42 4.60 11.58
CA LEU A 123 18.50 3.35 12.33
C LEU A 123 19.94 2.95 12.66
N ALA A 124 20.87 3.12 11.71
CA ALA A 124 22.30 2.83 11.93
C ALA A 124 22.94 3.70 13.01
N GLU A 125 22.48 4.95 13.13
CA GLU A 125 22.92 5.91 14.17
C GLU A 125 22.21 5.70 15.52
N GLY A 126 21.33 4.70 15.64
CA GLY A 126 20.56 4.44 16.86
C GLY A 126 19.47 5.47 17.14
N ARG A 127 19.06 6.28 16.16
CA ARG A 127 17.94 7.22 16.32
C ARG A 127 16.64 6.45 16.48
N SER A 128 15.87 6.81 17.50
CA SER A 128 14.53 6.29 17.69
C SER A 128 13.60 6.88 16.64
N VAL A 129 12.85 6.01 15.95
CA VAL A 129 11.87 6.42 14.95
C VAL A 129 10.46 6.15 15.47
N PRO A 130 9.59 7.17 15.61
CA PRO A 130 8.27 7.02 16.19
C PRO A 130 7.42 5.99 15.45
N GLY A 131 6.58 5.25 16.18
CA GLY A 131 5.58 4.35 15.57
C GLY A 131 6.09 2.94 15.20
N LEU A 132 7.39 2.67 15.40
CA LEU A 132 7.97 1.34 15.28
C LEU A 132 8.03 0.66 16.65
N SER A 133 7.22 -0.38 16.85
CA SER A 133 7.44 -1.32 17.96
C SER A 133 8.69 -2.17 17.68
N LYS A 134 9.24 -2.86 18.69
CA LYS A 134 10.41 -3.73 18.52
C LYS A 134 10.24 -4.72 17.36
N GLY A 135 9.08 -5.38 17.26
CA GLY A 135 8.79 -6.32 16.16
C GLY A 135 8.77 -5.65 14.78
N ARG A 136 8.10 -4.49 14.64
CA ARG A 136 8.07 -3.74 13.37
C ARG A 136 9.43 -3.23 12.96
N LEU A 137 10.25 -2.83 13.93
CA LEU A 137 11.61 -2.37 13.67
C LEU A 137 12.45 -3.48 13.03
N GLU A 138 12.35 -4.71 13.53
CA GLU A 138 13.07 -5.85 12.94
C GLU A 138 12.56 -6.19 11.54
N GLU A 139 11.25 -6.13 11.28
CA GLU A 139 10.70 -6.29 9.93
C GLU A 139 11.24 -5.23 8.95
N VAL A 140 11.27 -3.97 9.38
CA VAL A 140 11.82 -2.86 8.58
C VAL A 140 13.31 -3.04 8.34
N LYS A 141 14.10 -3.43 9.34
CA LYS A 141 15.53 -3.71 9.18
C LYS A 141 15.79 -4.84 8.19
N ASN A 142 15.06 -5.95 8.33
CA ASN A 142 15.16 -7.09 7.41
C ASN A 142 14.86 -6.65 5.96
N PHE A 143 13.82 -5.83 5.76
CA PHE A 143 13.49 -5.30 4.44
C PHE A 143 14.58 -4.37 3.89
N LEU A 144 15.19 -3.56 4.75
CA LEU A 144 16.27 -2.63 4.38
C LEU A 144 17.66 -3.30 4.27
N GLY A 145 17.79 -4.58 4.63
CA GLY A 145 19.07 -5.29 4.68
C GLY A 145 20.03 -4.71 5.71
N LEU A 146 19.52 -4.53 6.94
CA LEU A 146 20.23 -4.06 8.13
C LEU A 146 20.35 -5.14 9.20
#